data_AF-A0A2C5Y9V2-F1
#
_entry.id   AF-A0A2C5Y9V2-F1
#
_cell.length_a   1.000
_cell.length_b   1.000
_cell.length_c   1.000
_cell.angle_alpha   90.00
_cell.angle_beta   90.00
_cell.angle_gamma   90.00
#
_symmetry.space_group_name_H-M   'P 1'
#
loop_
_entity.id
_entity.type
_entity.pdbx_description
1 polymer ?
#
loop_
_entity_poly.entity_id
_entity_poly.type
_entity_poly.pdbx_seq_one_letter_code
_entity_poly.pdbx_strand_id
1 'polypeptide(L)'
;MTENDWLALHKHLVQRPDESSDDPLQRLRAEPSCADDCPDCIQEMESKRTGFATGMGSAEEYRPKGRLDWVRIADRMAQPRWVFDGRGVIDSREMVKLGVRVESVGRQHRF
;
A
#
# COMPACT_ATOMS: atom_id res chain seq x y z
N MET A 1 10.98 -6.76 29.13
CA MET A 1 10.75 -7.30 27.79
C MET A 1 11.16 -6.27 26.77
N THR A 2 11.96 -6.68 25.80
CA THR A 2 12.41 -5.89 24.68
C THR A 2 11.40 -5.98 23.52
N GLU A 3 11.54 -5.13 22.51
CA GLU A 3 10.71 -5.18 21.30
C GLU A 3 10.85 -6.51 20.54
N ASN A 4 12.06 -7.08 20.53
CA ASN A 4 12.33 -8.38 19.93
C ASN A 4 11.59 -9.52 20.65
N ASP A 5 11.48 -9.45 21.98
CA ASP A 5 10.72 -10.44 22.75
C ASP A 5 9.23 -10.40 22.38
N TRP A 6 8.69 -9.21 22.09
CA TRP A 6 7.31 -9.05 21.64
C TRP A 6 7.06 -9.60 20.24
N LEU A 7 7.99 -9.37 19.31
CA LEU A 7 7.90 -9.91 17.95
C LEU A 7 7.94 -11.45 17.97
N ALA A 8 8.82 -12.03 18.79
CA ALA A 8 8.91 -13.47 18.98
C ALA A 8 7.61 -14.05 19.56
N LEU A 9 7.03 -13.40 20.57
CA LEU A 9 5.77 -13.82 21.16
C LEU A 9 4.60 -13.71 20.18
N HIS A 10 4.49 -12.59 19.45
CA HIS A 10 3.46 -12.39 18.43
C HIS A 10 3.52 -13.50 17.38
N LYS A 11 4.71 -13.80 16.85
CA LYS A 11 4.93 -14.88 15.88
C LYS A 11 4.48 -16.23 16.43
N HIS A 12 4.80 -16.53 17.69
CA HIS A 12 4.40 -17.77 18.34
C HIS A 12 2.88 -17.90 18.46
N LEU A 13 2.18 -16.81 18.80
CA LEU A 13 0.72 -16.81 18.95
C LEU A 13 0.02 -16.99 17.60
N VAL A 14 0.43 -16.27 16.55
CA VAL A 14 -0.15 -16.39 15.19
C VAL A 14 0.02 -17.79 14.59
N GLN A 15 1.02 -18.55 15.03
CA GLN A 15 1.26 -19.92 14.55
C GLN A 15 0.37 -20.97 15.24
N ARG A 16 -0.42 -20.59 16.25
CA ARG A 16 -1.28 -21.53 16.96
C ARG A 16 -2.55 -21.82 16.18
N PRO A 17 -2.98 -23.09 16.09
CA PRO A 17 -4.18 -23.46 15.34
C PRO A 17 -5.49 -22.95 15.99
N ASP A 18 -5.48 -22.63 17.28
CA ASP A 18 -6.62 -22.06 18.01
C ASP A 18 -6.67 -20.52 18.00
N GLU A 19 -5.59 -19.86 17.55
CA GLU A 19 -5.50 -18.41 17.52
C GLU A 19 -5.70 -17.90 16.08
N SER A 20 -6.90 -17.38 15.80
CA SER A 20 -7.24 -16.78 14.50
C SER A 20 -7.30 -15.25 14.54
N SER A 21 -6.87 -14.63 15.65
CA SER A 21 -6.88 -13.18 15.81
C SER A 21 -5.68 -12.57 15.07
N ASP A 22 -5.95 -11.54 14.26
CA ASP A 22 -4.90 -10.71 13.64
C ASP A 22 -4.17 -9.82 14.67
N ASP A 23 -4.71 -9.68 15.89
CA ASP A 23 -4.07 -8.99 17.02
C ASP A 23 -4.06 -9.87 18.28
N PRO A 24 -3.19 -10.89 18.34
CA PRO A 24 -3.16 -11.84 19.46
C PRO A 24 -2.62 -11.23 20.76
N LEU A 25 -1.99 -10.05 20.69
CA LEU A 25 -1.47 -9.34 21.86
C LEU A 25 -2.39 -8.20 22.32
N GLN A 26 -3.48 -7.93 21.59
CA GLN A 26 -4.41 -6.82 21.86
C GLN A 26 -3.70 -5.47 22.01
N ARG A 27 -2.63 -5.28 21.21
CA ARG A 27 -1.79 -4.07 21.26
C ARG A 27 -2.19 -3.05 20.21
N LEU A 28 -2.92 -3.46 19.18
CA LEU A 28 -3.38 -2.57 18.14
C LEU A 28 -4.58 -1.77 18.67
N ARG A 29 -4.67 -0.52 18.23
CA ARG A 29 -5.90 0.25 18.44
C ARG A 29 -6.92 -0.24 17.42
N ALA A 30 -8.17 -0.37 17.85
CA ALA A 30 -9.27 -0.64 16.94
C ALA A 30 -9.30 0.42 15.82
N GLU A 31 -9.41 -0.06 14.59
CA GLU A 31 -9.62 0.81 13.44
C GLU A 31 -10.97 1.52 13.59
N PRO A 32 -11.06 2.84 13.34
CA PRO A 32 -12.34 3.54 13.37
C PRO A 32 -13.29 2.98 12.30
N SER A 33 -14.59 3.04 12.58
CA SER A 33 -15.59 2.66 11.58
C SER A 33 -15.50 3.55 10.35
N CYS A 34 -15.47 2.93 9.16
CA CYS A 34 -15.63 3.63 7.90
C CYS A 34 -17.05 4.21 7.77
N ALA A 35 -17.19 5.25 6.94
CA ALA A 35 -18.50 5.69 6.48
C ALA A 35 -19.14 4.63 5.56
N ASP A 36 -20.47 4.64 5.45
CA ASP A 36 -21.24 3.64 4.69
C ASP A 36 -20.88 3.61 3.19
N ASP A 37 -20.34 4.70 2.66
CA ASP A 37 -19.95 4.87 1.25
C ASP A 37 -18.44 4.68 1.00
N CYS A 38 -17.72 4.07 1.95
CA CYS A 38 -16.29 3.84 1.80
C CYS A 38 -15.98 2.91 0.60
N PRO A 39 -15.30 3.41 -0.45
CA PRO A 39 -15.06 2.63 -1.67
C PRO A 39 -14.14 1.42 -1.41
N ASP A 40 -13.23 1.53 -0.44
CA ASP A 40 -12.29 0.47 -0.10
C ASP A 40 -13.03 -0.72 0.56
N CYS A 41 -13.96 -0.45 1.50
CA CYS A 41 -14.77 -1.48 2.15
C CYS A 41 -15.75 -2.16 1.17
N ILE A 42 -16.38 -1.38 0.27
CA ILE A 42 -17.27 -1.91 -0.77
C ILE A 42 -16.49 -2.89 -1.67
N GLN A 43 -15.31 -2.49 -2.13
CA GLN A 43 -14.44 -3.33 -2.94
C GLN A 43 -13.97 -4.58 -2.21
N GLU A 44 -13.60 -4.47 -0.92
CA GLU A 44 -13.21 -5.62 -0.11
C GLU A 44 -14.35 -6.64 -0.02
N MET A 45 -15.58 -6.19 0.22
CA MET A 45 -16.76 -7.07 0.28
C MET A 45 -17.02 -7.78 -1.06
N GLU A 46 -16.90 -7.08 -2.18
CA GLU A 46 -17.04 -7.67 -3.51
C GLU A 46 -15.94 -8.69 -3.82
N SER A 47 -14.69 -8.41 -3.41
CA SER A 47 -13.55 -9.31 -3.59
C SER A 47 -13.75 -10.63 -2.83
N LYS A 48 -14.27 -10.58 -1.60
CA LYS A 48 -14.61 -11.77 -0.79
C LYS A 48 -15.72 -12.62 -1.42
N ARG A 49 -16.70 -11.98 -2.09
CA ARG A 49 -17.81 -12.70 -2.75
C ARG A 49 -17.40 -13.38 -4.04
N THR A 50 -16.49 -12.76 -4.79
CA THR A 50 -16.09 -13.23 -6.12
C THR A 50 -14.87 -14.14 -6.10
N GLY A 51 -14.15 -14.21 -4.97
CA GLY A 51 -12.95 -15.04 -4.80
C GLY A 51 -11.72 -14.51 -5.55
N PHE A 52 -11.87 -13.41 -6.26
CA PHE A 52 -10.73 -12.68 -6.81
C PHE A 52 -10.16 -11.83 -5.68
N ALA A 53 -9.06 -12.29 -5.07
CA ALA A 53 -8.24 -11.52 -4.13
C ALA A 53 -7.55 -10.40 -4.90
N THR A 54 -8.35 -9.42 -5.23
CA THR A 54 -8.01 -8.38 -6.15
C THR A 54 -7.45 -7.25 -5.27
N GLY A 55 -6.22 -7.47 -4.78
CA GLY A 55 -5.31 -6.39 -4.31
C GLY A 55 -4.96 -5.37 -5.41
N MET A 56 -5.65 -5.48 -6.54
CA MET A 56 -5.83 -4.66 -7.72
C MET A 56 -7.33 -4.77 -7.98
N GLY A 57 -8.10 -3.68 -8.04
CA GLY A 57 -9.55 -3.72 -7.98
C GLY A 57 -10.29 -4.76 -8.83
N SER A 58 -11.50 -5.10 -8.36
CA SER A 58 -12.48 -5.94 -9.03
C SER A 58 -12.62 -5.53 -10.50
N ALA A 59 -12.98 -6.47 -11.35
CA ALA A 59 -13.06 -6.32 -12.81
C ALA A 59 -14.07 -5.28 -13.33
N GLU A 60 -14.57 -4.38 -12.48
CA GLU A 60 -14.97 -3.05 -12.89
C GLU A 60 -13.73 -2.16 -12.83
N GLU A 61 -13.06 -2.07 -13.98
CA GLU A 61 -12.13 -1.03 -14.40
C GLU A 61 -11.61 -0.21 -13.21
N TYR A 62 -10.43 -0.59 -12.67
CA TYR A 62 -9.62 0.26 -11.78
C TYR A 62 -9.82 1.69 -12.27
N ARG A 63 -10.67 2.46 -11.59
CA ARG A 63 -10.84 3.87 -11.93
C ARG A 63 -9.54 4.45 -11.46
N PRO A 64 -8.58 4.76 -12.36
CA PRO A 64 -7.40 5.46 -11.90
C PRO A 64 -7.95 6.67 -11.16
N LYS A 65 -7.61 6.81 -9.86
CA LYS A 65 -7.63 8.13 -9.23
C LYS A 65 -6.93 9.00 -10.28
N GLY A 66 -7.69 9.92 -10.89
CA GLY A 66 -7.34 10.47 -12.21
C GLY A 66 -5.85 10.80 -12.30
N ARG A 67 -5.22 10.56 -13.46
CA ARG A 67 -3.76 10.71 -13.65
C ARG A 67 -3.23 11.88 -12.82
N LEU A 68 -2.39 11.57 -11.83
CA LEU A 68 -1.86 12.59 -10.94
C LEU A 68 -1.14 13.66 -11.74
N ASP A 69 -1.40 14.92 -11.41
CA ASP A 69 -0.67 16.06 -11.98
C ASP A 69 0.72 16.14 -11.32
N TRP A 70 1.66 15.39 -11.90
CA TRP A 70 3.03 15.34 -11.43
C TRP A 70 3.77 16.67 -11.55
N VAL A 71 3.36 17.56 -12.45
CA VAL A 71 3.95 18.90 -12.56
C VAL A 71 3.67 19.69 -11.29
N ARG A 72 2.40 19.72 -10.86
CA ARG A 72 1.98 20.39 -9.63
C ARG A 72 2.59 19.75 -8.38
N ILE A 73 2.71 18.42 -8.35
CA ILE A 73 3.30 17.71 -7.21
C ILE A 73 4.79 18.04 -7.11
N ALA A 74 5.53 17.92 -8.21
CA ALA A 74 6.97 18.17 -8.23
C ALA A 74 7.31 19.60 -7.79
N ASP A 75 6.54 20.60 -8.23
CA ASP A 75 6.72 22.00 -7.84
C ASP A 75 6.72 22.21 -6.32
N ARG A 76 5.86 21.47 -5.60
CA ARG A 76 5.70 21.57 -4.14
C ARG A 76 6.62 20.67 -3.33
N MET A 77 7.41 19.81 -3.97
CA MET A 77 8.33 18.92 -3.27
C MET A 77 9.58 19.66 -2.78
N ALA A 78 10.02 19.29 -1.58
CA ALA A 78 11.33 19.70 -1.07
C ALA A 78 12.45 19.18 -1.99
N GLN A 79 13.51 19.98 -2.13
CA GLN A 79 14.70 19.58 -2.88
C GLN A 79 15.71 18.88 -1.94
N PRO A 80 16.40 17.82 -2.40
CA PRO A 80 16.21 17.12 -3.67
C PRO A 80 14.92 16.27 -3.71
N ARG A 81 14.25 16.21 -4.87
CA ARG A 81 12.95 15.53 -5.06
C ARG A 81 13.14 14.03 -5.29
N TRP A 82 12.51 13.19 -4.47
CA TRP A 82 12.59 11.72 -4.56
C TRP A 82 11.21 11.05 -4.61
N VAL A 83 11.09 10.00 -5.41
CA VAL A 83 9.95 9.08 -5.47
C VAL A 83 10.48 7.64 -5.43
N PHE A 84 9.89 6.81 -4.58
CA PHE A 84 10.20 5.38 -4.48
C PHE A 84 9.01 4.58 -5.04
N ASP A 85 9.20 3.95 -6.19
CA ASP A 85 8.18 3.21 -6.92
C ASP A 85 8.31 1.69 -6.68
N GLY A 86 7.59 1.20 -5.70
CA GLY A 86 7.57 -0.24 -5.36
C GLY A 86 6.83 -1.11 -6.39
N ARG A 87 6.05 -0.53 -7.31
CA ARG A 87 5.16 -1.27 -8.22
C ARG A 87 5.47 -1.08 -9.70
N GLY A 88 6.39 -0.18 -10.05
CA GLY A 88 6.79 0.09 -11.43
C GLY A 88 5.73 0.84 -12.24
N VAL A 89 4.91 1.67 -11.58
CA VAL A 89 3.80 2.44 -12.19
C VAL A 89 4.26 3.83 -12.66
N ILE A 90 5.38 4.32 -12.14
CA ILE A 90 5.90 5.66 -12.43
C ILE A 90 6.73 5.65 -13.72
N ASP A 91 6.47 6.60 -14.62
CA ASP A 91 7.33 6.85 -15.77
C ASP A 91 8.55 7.68 -15.32
N SER A 92 9.66 7.00 -15.06
CA SER A 92 10.89 7.64 -14.61
C SER A 92 11.44 8.67 -15.62
N ARG A 93 11.19 8.52 -16.92
CA ARG A 93 11.71 9.43 -17.95
C ARG A 93 11.00 10.78 -17.90
N GLU A 94 9.67 10.77 -17.73
CA GLU A 94 8.91 12.01 -17.56
C GLU A 94 9.23 12.67 -16.21
N MET A 95 9.41 11.88 -15.15
CA MET A 95 9.75 12.41 -13.82
C MET A 95 11.12 13.09 -13.76
N VAL A 96 12.11 12.59 -14.52
CA VAL A 96 13.43 13.24 -14.63
C VAL A 96 13.31 14.64 -15.25
N LYS A 97 12.41 14.86 -16.22
CA LYS A 97 12.16 16.20 -16.80
C LYS A 97 11.62 17.19 -15.76
N LEU A 98 10.97 16.69 -14.71
CA LEU A 98 10.45 17.48 -13.58
C LEU A 98 11.48 17.63 -12.45
N GLY A 99 12.71 17.13 -12.63
CA GLY A 99 13.77 17.15 -11.62
C GLY A 99 13.53 16.17 -10.47
N VAL A 100 12.69 15.15 -10.66
CA VAL A 100 12.40 14.13 -9.66
C VAL A 100 13.26 12.89 -9.91
N ARG A 101 13.89 12.40 -8.84
CA ARG A 101 14.67 11.15 -8.83
C ARG A 101 13.75 10.00 -8.46
N VAL A 102 13.72 8.96 -9.29
CA VAL A 102 12.86 7.80 -9.10
C VAL A 102 13.71 6.55 -8.86
N GLU A 103 13.45 5.86 -7.75
CA GLU A 103 13.99 4.54 -7.45
C GLU A 103 12.88 3.49 -7.58
N SER A 104 13.08 2.42 -8.34
CA SER A 104 12.06 1.39 -8.56
C SER A 104 12.51 0.02 -8.09
N VAL A 105 11.59 -0.73 -7.48
CA VAL A 105 11.86 -2.13 -7.08
C VAL A 105 11.75 -3.04 -8.32
N GLY A 106 12.71 -3.96 -8.47
CA GLY A 106 12.63 -5.04 -9.48
C GLY A 106 13.01 -4.66 -10.92
N ARG A 107 13.32 -3.38 -11.20
CA ARG A 107 13.91 -2.97 -12.49
C ARG A 107 15.36 -2.54 -12.28
N GLN A 108 16.29 -3.29 -12.86
CA GLN A 108 17.70 -2.87 -12.87
C GLN A 108 17.83 -1.63 -13.76
N HIS A 109 18.47 -0.58 -13.24
CA HIS A 109 18.77 0.67 -13.95
C HIS A 109 19.36 0.39 -15.34
N ARG A 110 18.55 0.58 -16.38
CA ARG A 110 19.04 0.77 -17.74
C ARG A 110 18.60 2.16 -18.18
N PHE A 111 19.58 3.06 -18.13
CA PHE A 111 19.50 4.44 -18.59
C PHE A 111 18.95 4.53 -20.02
#